data_AF-A0A139JWR1-F1
#
_entry.id   AF-A0A139JWR1-F1
#
_cell.length_a   1.000
_cell.length_b   1.000
_cell.length_c   1.000
_cell.angle_alpha   90.00
_cell.angle_beta   90.00
_cell.angle_gamma   90.00
#
_symmetry.space_group_name_H-M   'P 1'
#
loop_
_entity.id
_entity.type
_entity.pdbx_description
1 polymer ?
#
loop_
_entity_poly.entity_id
_entity_poly.type
_entity_poly.pdbx_seq_one_letter_code
_entity_poly.pdbx_strand_id
1 'polypeptide(L)'
;MCHQTIEKILKAYWTNCLMEVPLKIHSLSRLAERTGLDKQLSEEQLDFIDKLEPLNIEARYPSYKERLMKSLTKEYCAELLSQTKELQLWIKNKL
;
A
#
# COMPACT_ATOMS: atom_id res chain seq x y z
N MET A 1 7.18 3.00 -6.04
CA MET A 1 5.94 3.11 -6.83
C MET A 1 4.83 2.22 -6.29
N CYS A 2 5.09 0.95 -5.92
CA CYS A 2 4.09 0.03 -5.37
C CYS A 2 3.26 0.60 -4.21
N HIS A 3 3.92 1.14 -3.17
CA HIS A 3 3.24 1.83 -2.07
C HIS A 3 2.28 2.92 -2.56
N GLN A 4 2.74 3.82 -3.43
CA GLN A 4 1.93 4.92 -3.95
C GLN A 4 0.71 4.40 -4.74
N THR A 5 0.87 3.34 -5.53
CA THR A 5 -0.26 2.71 -6.24
C THR A 5 -1.36 2.26 -5.27
N ILE A 6 -0.98 1.57 -4.19
CA ILE A 6 -1.93 1.11 -3.17
C ILE A 6 -2.51 2.30 -2.38
N GLU A 7 -1.70 3.29 -2.02
CA GLU A 7 -2.15 4.51 -1.34
C GLU A 7 -3.26 5.22 -2.15
N LYS A 8 -3.08 5.36 -3.47
CA LYS A 8 -4.06 6.07 -4.32
C LYS A 8 -5.37 5.30 -4.46
N ILE A 9 -5.34 3.98 -4.64
CA ILE A 9 -6.58 3.20 -4.76
C ILE A 9 -7.33 3.11 -3.43
N LEU A 10 -6.63 3.04 -2.29
CA LEU A 10 -7.26 3.13 -0.97
C LEU A 10 -7.91 4.50 -0.74
N LYS A 11 -7.26 5.59 -1.17
CA LYS A 11 -7.84 6.93 -1.11
C LYS A 11 -9.04 7.09 -2.06
N ALA A 12 -9.02 6.45 -3.23
CA ALA A 12 -10.17 6.41 -4.11
C ALA A 12 -11.34 5.64 -3.47
N TYR A 13 -11.07 4.49 -2.85
CA TYR A 13 -12.06 3.71 -2.11
C TYR A 13 -12.68 4.52 -0.97
N TRP A 14 -11.86 5.22 -0.19
CA TRP A 14 -12.33 6.14 0.86
C TRP A 14 -13.33 7.16 0.31
N THR A 15 -12.96 7.88 -0.76
CA THR A 15 -13.85 8.88 -1.35
C THR A 15 -15.16 8.25 -1.82
N ASN A 16 -15.11 7.03 -2.38
CA ASN A 16 -16.29 6.31 -2.86
C ASN A 16 -17.24 5.90 -1.73
N CYS A 17 -16.72 5.33 -0.63
CA CYS A 17 -17.56 4.78 0.43
C CYS A 17 -17.96 5.80 1.50
N LEU A 18 -17.14 6.82 1.76
CA LEU A 18 -17.39 7.81 2.80
C LEU A 18 -17.88 9.16 2.24
N MET A 19 -17.78 9.41 0.92
CA MET A 19 -18.13 10.69 0.29
C MET A 19 -17.35 11.89 0.88
N GLU A 20 -16.18 11.63 1.43
CA GLU A 20 -15.32 12.60 2.10
C GLU A 20 -13.93 12.67 1.46
N VAL A 21 -13.23 13.79 1.67
CA VAL A 21 -11.83 13.92 1.27
C VAL A 21 -10.97 13.04 2.18
N PRO A 22 -10.18 12.10 1.64
CA PRO A 22 -9.36 11.21 2.45
C PRO A 22 -8.28 11.98 3.23
N LEU A 23 -7.90 11.43 4.38
CA LEU A 23 -6.86 11.99 5.23
C LEU A 23 -5.54 12.13 4.47
N LYS A 24 -4.80 13.21 4.78
CA LYS A 24 -3.45 13.46 4.26
C LYS A 24 -2.39 12.63 5.01
N ILE A 25 -2.60 11.32 5.03
CA ILE A 25 -1.69 10.33 5.61
C ILE A 25 -1.18 9.38 4.51
N HIS A 26 -0.08 8.69 4.80
CA HIS A 26 0.55 7.73 3.88
C HIS A 26 0.45 6.28 4.36
N SER A 27 0.12 6.04 5.63
CA SER A 27 -0.03 4.67 6.12
C SER A 27 -1.22 3.98 5.44
N LEU A 28 -0.90 2.91 4.74
CA LEU A 28 -1.83 2.06 4.02
C LEU A 28 -2.76 1.33 5.00
N SER A 29 -2.21 0.78 6.08
CA SER A 29 -3.00 0.05 7.09
C SER A 29 -4.04 0.98 7.74
N ARG A 30 -3.66 2.23 8.05
CA ARG A 30 -4.62 3.22 8.58
C ARG A 30 -5.68 3.66 7.57
N LEU A 31 -5.35 3.76 6.29
CA LEU A 31 -6.34 4.07 5.25
C LEU A 31 -7.37 2.93 5.12
N ALA A 32 -6.92 1.67 5.16
CA ALA A 32 -7.80 0.51 5.14
C ALA A 32 -8.70 0.42 6.38
N GLU A 33 -8.13 0.58 7.58
CA GLU A 33 -8.86 0.54 8.85
C GLU A 33 -10.00 1.58 8.92
N ARG A 34 -9.71 2.80 8.50
CA ARG A 34 -10.68 3.91 8.56
C ARG A 34 -11.87 3.74 7.62
N THR A 35 -11.68 3.00 6.53
CA THR A 35 -12.75 2.68 5.58
C THR A 35 -13.45 1.36 5.93
N GLY A 36 -12.98 0.64 6.97
CA GLY A 36 -13.45 -0.70 7.32
C GLY A 36 -13.08 -1.77 6.29
N LEU A 37 -12.22 -1.45 5.32
CA LEU A 37 -11.78 -2.37 4.28
C LEU A 37 -10.85 -3.44 4.84
N ASP A 38 -10.11 -3.12 5.89
CA ASP A 38 -9.24 -4.04 6.65
C ASP A 38 -9.95 -5.34 7.04
N LYS A 39 -11.22 -5.26 7.43
CA LYS A 39 -12.04 -6.42 7.83
C LYS A 39 -12.37 -7.36 6.66
N GLN A 40 -12.19 -6.92 5.43
CA GLN A 40 -12.44 -7.70 4.21
C GLN A 40 -11.15 -8.21 3.56
N LEU A 41 -9.99 -7.67 3.96
CA LEU A 41 -8.70 -8.11 3.45
C LEU A 41 -8.36 -9.49 4.03
N SER A 42 -7.74 -10.33 3.21
CA SER A 42 -7.13 -11.56 3.73
C SER A 42 -5.89 -11.23 4.57
N GLU A 43 -5.47 -12.19 5.41
CA GLU A 43 -4.22 -12.10 6.17
C GLU A 43 -3.02 -11.85 5.24
N GLU A 44 -2.95 -12.55 4.11
CA GLU A 44 -1.90 -12.34 3.10
C GLU A 44 -1.89 -10.92 2.51
N GLN A 45 -3.07 -10.31 2.32
CA GLN A 45 -3.17 -8.94 1.83
C GLN A 45 -2.75 -7.92 2.90
N LEU A 46 -3.09 -8.17 4.17
CA LEU A 46 -2.65 -7.35 5.30
C LEU A 46 -1.13 -7.41 5.46
N ASP A 47 -0.56 -8.61 5.44
CA ASP A 47 0.90 -8.82 5.45
C ASP A 47 1.58 -8.10 4.28
N PHE A 48 0.96 -8.12 3.10
CA PHE A 48 1.49 -7.43 1.94
C PHE A 48 1.42 -5.91 2.08
N ILE A 49 0.35 -5.37 2.67
CA ILE A 49 0.27 -3.95 3.01
C ILE A 49 1.43 -3.55 3.93
N ASP A 50 1.69 -4.33 4.99
CA ASP A 50 2.78 -4.06 5.93
C ASP A 50 4.16 -4.14 5.26
N LYS A 51 4.34 -5.03 4.28
CA LYS A 51 5.55 -5.07 3.43
C LYS A 51 5.74 -3.82 2.58
N LEU A 52 4.65 -3.14 2.18
CA LEU A 52 4.72 -1.94 1.34
C LEU A 52 4.97 -0.65 2.13
N GLU A 53 4.51 -0.55 3.38
CA GLU A 53 4.75 0.60 4.29
C GLU A 53 6.20 1.12 4.26
N PRO A 54 7.25 0.29 4.41
CA PRO A 54 8.63 0.76 4.39
C PRO A 54 9.11 1.34 3.05
N LEU A 55 8.39 1.05 1.95
CA LEU A 55 8.74 1.52 0.59
C LEU A 55 8.32 2.97 0.34
N ASN A 56 7.61 3.60 1.27
CA ASN A 56 7.39 5.05 1.28
C ASN A 56 8.62 5.79 1.82
N ILE A 57 9.74 5.69 1.09
CA ILE A 57 11.03 6.24 1.54
C ILE A 57 10.98 7.76 1.50
N GLU A 58 10.97 8.38 2.67
CA GLU A 58 11.25 9.80 2.79
C GLU A 58 12.75 10.07 2.62
N ALA A 59 13.11 11.18 1.97
CA ALA A 59 14.50 11.54 1.68
C ALA A 59 15.38 11.83 2.93
N ARG A 60 14.83 11.67 4.14
CA ARG A 60 15.43 12.12 5.41
C ARG A 60 16.42 11.13 6.03
N TYR A 61 16.42 9.84 5.64
CA TYR A 61 17.21 8.79 6.30
C TYR A 61 18.05 7.95 5.32
N PRO A 62 19.30 8.35 5.02
CA PRO A 62 20.17 7.67 4.05
C PRO A 62 20.47 6.19 4.39
N SER A 63 20.77 5.88 5.65
CA SER A 63 21.11 4.50 6.08
C SER A 63 19.94 3.52 5.96
N TYR A 64 18.72 4.01 6.20
CA TYR A 64 17.50 3.25 5.99
C TYR A 64 17.27 2.96 4.51
N LYS A 65 17.44 3.98 3.66
CA LYS A 65 17.38 3.82 2.21
C LYS A 65 18.41 2.80 1.71
N GLU A 66 19.65 2.85 2.18
CA GLU A 66 20.69 1.88 1.79
C GLU A 66 20.33 0.45 2.16
N ARG A 67 19.82 0.21 3.37
CA ARG A 67 19.38 -1.12 3.80
C ARG A 67 18.27 -1.66 2.92
N LEU A 68 17.28 -0.84 2.62
CA LEU A 68 16.15 -1.22 1.78
C LEU A 68 16.61 -1.50 0.33
N MET A 69 17.51 -0.67 -0.21
CA MET A 69 18.05 -0.88 -1.55
C MET A 69 18.80 -2.22 -1.66
N LYS A 70 19.47 -2.67 -0.59
CA LYS A 70 20.15 -3.98 -0.57
C LYS A 70 19.18 -5.17 -0.61
N SER A 71 17.94 -5.01 -0.12
CA SER A 71 16.92 -6.09 -0.16
C SER A 71 16.11 -6.11 -1.46
N LEU A 72 16.16 -5.05 -2.27
CA LEU A 72 15.38 -4.92 -3.51
C LEU A 72 16.08 -5.57 -4.71
N THR A 73 16.17 -6.90 -4.71
CA THR A 73 16.62 -7.66 -5.89
C THR A 73 15.62 -7.57 -7.04
N LYS A 74 16.04 -7.94 -8.26
CA LYS A 74 15.17 -7.91 -9.44
C LYS A 74 13.96 -8.84 -9.28
N GLU A 75 14.21 -10.03 -8.77
CA GLU A 75 13.21 -11.07 -8.54
C GLU A 75 12.19 -10.61 -7.49
N TYR A 76 12.67 -10.03 -6.40
CA TYR A 76 11.81 -9.50 -5.35
C TYR A 76 11.00 -8.29 -5.83
N CYS A 77 11.60 -7.38 -6.63
CA CYS A 77 10.85 -6.29 -7.24
C CYS A 77 9.75 -6.78 -8.19
N ALA A 78 10.00 -7.85 -8.95
CA ALA A 78 9.00 -8.43 -9.83
C ALA A 78 7.82 -9.03 -9.04
N GLU A 79 8.11 -9.72 -7.93
CA GLU A 79 7.10 -10.22 -7.00
C GLU A 79 6.26 -9.08 -6.40
N LEU A 80 6.93 -8.05 -5.86
CA LEU A 80 6.25 -6.86 -5.32
C LEU A 80 5.33 -6.21 -6.35
N LEU A 81 5.75 -6.13 -7.62
CA LEU A 81 4.91 -5.59 -8.69
C LEU A 81 3.68 -6.47 -8.99
N SER A 82 3.84 -7.79 -9.01
CA SER A 82 2.71 -8.73 -9.22
C SER A 82 1.68 -8.61 -8.10
N GLN A 83 2.14 -8.73 -6.85
CA GLN A 83 1.28 -8.63 -5.66
C GLN A 83 0.60 -7.26 -5.56
N THR A 84 1.32 -6.18 -5.92
CA THR A 84 0.72 -4.84 -6.01
C THR A 84 -0.43 -4.79 -7.01
N LYS A 85 -0.26 -5.40 -8.19
CA LYS A 85 -1.28 -5.40 -9.23
C LYS A 85 -2.51 -6.20 -8.80
N GLU A 86 -2.30 -7.35 -8.16
CA GLU A 86 -3.37 -8.20 -7.65
C GLU A 86 -4.18 -7.48 -6.57
N LEU A 87 -3.51 -6.90 -5.56
CA LEU A 87 -4.18 -6.13 -4.51
C LEU A 87 -4.90 -4.90 -5.08
N GLN A 88 -4.26 -4.17 -5.99
CA GLN A 88 -4.88 -3.00 -6.62
C GLN A 88 -6.15 -3.38 -7.39
N LEU A 89 -6.14 -4.49 -8.13
CA LEU A 89 -7.30 -4.97 -8.87
C LEU A 89 -8.40 -5.43 -7.91
N TRP A 90 -8.04 -6.11 -6.82
CA TRP A 90 -8.99 -6.52 -5.79
C TRP A 90 -9.70 -5.31 -5.17
N ILE A 91 -8.96 -4.27 -4.77
CA ILE A 91 -9.55 -3.03 -4.21
C ILE A 91 -10.41 -2.34 -5.27
N LYS A 92 -9.96 -2.30 -6.53
CA LYS A 92 -10.72 -1.70 -7.62
C LYS A 92 -12.07 -2.40 -7.85
N ASN A 93 -12.16 -3.71 -7.66
CA ASN A 93 -13.42 -4.46 -7.78
C ASN A 93 -14.41 -4.19 -6.61
N LYS A 94 -13.98 -3.45 -5.59
CA LYS A 94 -14.82 -3.00 -4.47
C LYS A 94 -15.33 -1.56 -4.65
N LEU A 95 -14.85 -0.84 -5.67
CA LEU A 95 -15.36 0.48 -6.06
C LEU A 95 -16.71 0.35 -6.75
#